data_AF-E4SIU4-F1
#
_entry.id   AF-E4SIU4-F1
#
_cell.length_a   1.000
_cell.length_b   1.000
_cell.length_c   1.000
_cell.angle_alpha   90.00
_cell.angle_beta   90.00
_cell.angle_gamma   90.00
#
_symmetry.space_group_name_H-M   'P 1'
#
loop_
_entity.id
_entity.type
_entity.pdbx_description
1 polymer ?
#
loop_
_entity_poly.entity_id
_entity_poly.type
_entity_poly.pdbx_seq_one_letter_code
_entity_poly.pdbx_strand_id
1 'polypeptide(L)' 'MKTRRVKRFDLKIGSIITPHELSNVFQYEFMKYQLGVTYSSYSRQYVARSINDKGIDVRFDDELVYLGFGHWKKNTKEAK' A
#
# COMPACT_ATOMS: atom_id res chain seq x y z
N MET A 1 2.29 26.53 19.38
CA MET A 1 1.64 25.52 18.50
C MET A 1 2.32 24.18 18.72
N LYS A 2 1.63 23.18 19.28
CA LYS A 2 2.16 21.80 19.34
C LYS A 2 2.04 21.20 17.94
N THR A 3 3.16 21.01 17.25
CA THR A 3 3.21 20.27 15.99
C THR A 3 2.68 18.88 16.28
N ARG A 4 1.45 18.59 15.83
CA ARG A 4 0.82 17.29 15.98
C ARG A 4 1.69 16.34 15.15
N ARG A 5 2.56 15.56 15.81
CA ARG A 5 3.26 14.44 15.16
C ARG A 5 2.15 13.59 14.54
N VAL A 6 2.02 13.66 13.21
CA VAL A 6 1.17 12.71 12.49
C VAL A 6 1.74 11.36 12.86
N LYS A 7 0.98 10.55 13.60
CA LYS A 7 1.41 9.19 13.91
C LYS A 7 1.66 8.56 12.54
N ARG A 8 2.90 8.15 12.28
CA ARG A 8 3.37 7.60 11.00
C ARG A 8 2.50 6.44 10.48
N PHE A 9 1.64 5.91 11.33
CA PHE A 9 0.75 4.77 11.09
C PHE A 9 -0.72 5.14 10.84
N ASP A 10 -1.10 6.43 10.84
CA ASP A 10 -2.41 6.84 10.33
C ASP A 10 -2.37 6.74 8.79
N LEU A 11 -2.76 5.59 8.24
CA LEU A 11 -2.88 5.41 6.80
C LEU A 11 -4.05 6.25 6.27
N LYS A 12 -3.73 7.42 5.69
CA LYS A 12 -4.71 8.35 5.12
C LYS A 12 -4.73 8.26 3.61
N ILE A 13 -5.86 8.59 3.00
CA ILE A 13 -5.96 8.75 1.53
C ILE A 13 -4.85 9.72 1.06
N GLY A 14 -4.13 9.33 0.02
CA GLY A 14 -2.96 10.04 -0.52
C GLY A 14 -1.62 9.65 0.10
N SER A 15 -1.59 8.80 1.14
CA SER A 15 -0.32 8.34 1.74
C SER A 15 0.47 7.52 0.72
N ILE A 16 1.76 7.81 0.62
CA ILE A 16 2.71 7.06 -0.20
C ILE A 16 3.43 6.06 0.72
N ILE A 17 3.35 4.77 0.41
CA ILE A 17 3.90 3.69 1.24
C ILE A 17 4.31 2.51 0.36
N THR A 18 5.29 1.72 0.79
CA THR A 18 5.68 0.47 0.11
C THR A 18 5.03 -0.76 0.74
N PRO A 19 4.89 -1.88 0.01
CA PRO A 19 4.49 -3.15 0.61
C PRO A 19 5.37 -3.58 1.79
N HIS A 20 6.68 -3.28 1.75
CA HIS A 20 7.61 -3.49 2.85
C HIS A 20 7.23 -2.70 4.11
N GLU A 21 6.95 -1.41 3.98
CA GLU A 21 6.53 -0.60 5.13
C GLU A 21 5.20 -1.08 5.70
N LEU A 22 4.27 -1.53 4.86
CA LEU A 22 3.01 -2.13 5.31
C LEU A 22 3.23 -3.42 6.09
N SER A 23 4.09 -4.33 5.61
CA SER A 23 4.35 -5.62 6.26
C SER A 23 5.05 -5.49 7.61
N ASN A 24 5.77 -4.39 7.84
CA ASN A 24 6.40 -4.10 9.12
C ASN A 24 5.41 -3.65 10.20
N VAL A 25 4.19 -3.26 9.82
CA VAL A 25 3.18 -2.68 10.71
C VAL A 25 1.95 -3.56 10.84
N PHE A 26 1.50 -4.16 9.73
CA PHE A 26 0.26 -4.91 9.66
C PHE A 26 0.52 -6.40 9.46
N GLN A 27 -0.31 -7.22 10.10
CA GLN A 27 -0.31 -8.66 9.87
C GLN A 27 -0.83 -8.97 8.46
N TYR A 28 -0.38 -10.09 7.91
CA TYR A 28 -0.74 -10.54 6.57
C TYR A 28 -2.26 -10.56 6.32
N GLU A 29 -3.05 -11.09 7.25
CA GLU A 29 -4.51 -11.17 7.08
C GLU A 29 -5.17 -9.79 7.02
N PHE A 30 -4.67 -8.83 7.80
CA PHE A 30 -5.13 -7.45 7.73
C PHE A 30 -4.75 -6.80 6.39
N MET A 31 -3.51 -7.02 5.94
CA MET A 31 -3.06 -6.54 4.63
C MET A 31 -3.95 -7.09 3.50
N LYS A 32 -4.24 -8.39 3.52
CA LYS A 32 -5.03 -9.06 2.49
C LYS A 32 -6.49 -8.62 2.50
N TYR A 33 -7.15 -8.68 3.67
CA TYR A 33 -8.60 -8.50 3.74
C TYR A 33 -9.05 -7.06 3.95
N GLN A 34 -8.26 -6.23 4.63
CA GLN A 34 -8.61 -4.83 4.93
C GLN A 34 -7.89 -3.85 4.02
N LEU A 35 -6.61 -4.11 3.74
CA LEU A 35 -5.82 -3.23 2.88
C LEU A 35 -5.80 -3.66 1.42
N GLY A 36 -6.28 -4.85 1.04
CA GLY A 36 -6.25 -5.28 -0.36
C GLY A 36 -4.83 -5.45 -0.92
N VAL A 37 -3.83 -5.73 -0.08
CA VAL A 37 -2.45 -6.01 -0.48
C VAL A 37 -2.11 -7.43 -0.07
N THR A 38 -1.80 -8.29 -1.05
CA THR A 38 -1.51 -9.71 -0.82
C THR A 38 -0.14 -10.08 -1.35
N TYR A 39 0.61 -10.88 -0.61
CA TYR A 39 1.85 -11.49 -1.08
C TYR A 39 1.59 -12.84 -1.73
N SER A 40 2.09 -13.04 -2.95
CA SER A 40 2.11 -14.33 -3.63
C SER A 40 3.48 -14.98 -3.46
N SER A 41 3.55 -16.08 -2.72
CA SER A 41 4.79 -16.84 -2.51
C SER A 41 5.30 -17.50 -3.80
N TYR A 42 4.41 -17.85 -4.72
CA TYR A 42 4.74 -18.47 -6.00
C TYR A 42 5.49 -17.50 -6.93
N SER A 43 4.96 -16.29 -7.11
CA SER A 43 5.59 -15.26 -7.96
C SER A 43 6.59 -14.37 -7.21
N ARG A 44 6.68 -14.50 -5.87
CA ARG A 44 7.47 -13.64 -4.97
C ARG A 44 7.16 -12.16 -5.16
N GLN A 45 5.91 -11.83 -5.45
CA GLN A 45 5.44 -10.48 -5.72
C GLN A 45 4.23 -10.14 -4.85
N TYR A 46 3.99 -8.85 -4.68
CA TYR A 46 2.79 -8.34 -4.05
C TYR A 46 1.76 -7.99 -5.13
N VAL A 47 0.49 -8.13 -4.79
CA VAL A 47 -0.64 -7.68 -5.61
C VAL A 47 -1.46 -6.73 -4.77
N ALA A 48 -1.61 -5.49 -5.23
CA ALA A 48 -2.45 -4.47 -4.60
C ALA A 48 -3.77 -4.32 -5.38
N ARG A 49 -4.89 -4.15 -4.67
CA ARG A 49 -6.19 -3.91 -5.29
C ARG A 49 -6.27 -2.48 -5.82
N SER A 50 -6.62 -2.32 -7.10
CA SER A 50 -6.94 -1.01 -7.70
C SER A 50 -8.38 -0.57 -7.39
N ILE A 51 -8.73 0.68 -7.71
CA ILE A 51 -10.11 1.20 -7.55
C ILE A 51 -11.15 0.45 -8.40
N ASN A 52 -10.73 -0.23 -9.47
CA ASN A 52 -11.60 -1.01 -10.34
C ASN A 52 -11.57 -2.51 -10.00
N ASP A 53 -11.15 -2.85 -8.77
CA ASP A 53 -10.99 -4.22 -8.26
C ASP A 53 -10.04 -5.13 -9.08
N LYS A 54 -9.24 -4.55 -9.97
CA LYS A 54 -8.16 -5.24 -10.66
C LYS A 54 -6.93 -5.32 -9.78
N GLY A 55 -6.22 -6.44 -9.83
CA GLY A 55 -4.90 -6.58 -9.19
C GLY A 55 -3.85 -5.74 -9.92
N ILE A 56 -2.99 -5.09 -9.15
CA ILE A 56 -1.80 -4.38 -9.62
C ILE A 56 -0.59 -5.13 -9.08
N ASP A 57 0.23 -5.69 -9.97
CA ASP A 57 1.48 -6.32 -9.57
C ASP A 57 2.46 -5.25 -9.08
N VAL A 58 2.95 -5.40 -7.85
CA VAL A 58 3.80 -4.43 -7.17
C VAL A 58 4.98 -5.16 -6.53
N ARG A 59 6.17 -4.58 -6.65
CA ARG A 59 7.38 -5.09 -5.99
C ARG A 59 7.40 -4.65 -4.53
N PHE A 60 8.25 -5.29 -3.74
CA PHE A 60 8.36 -5.06 -2.29
C PHE A 60 8.61 -3.58 -1.92
N ASP A 61 9.38 -2.89 -2.74
CA ASP A 61 9.75 -1.48 -2.55
C ASP A 61 9.07 -0.52 -3.54
N ASP A 62 8.05 -0.98 -4.28
CA ASP A 62 7.27 -0.09 -5.15
C ASP A 62 6.46 0.88 -4.29
N GLU A 63 6.56 2.17 -4.58
CA GLU A 63 5.75 3.20 -3.93
C GLU A 63 4.28 3.11 -4.40
N LEU A 64 3.36 3.03 -3.45
CA LEU A 64 1.92 3.00 -3.69
C LEU A 64 1.23 4.18 -3.03
N VAL A 65 0.24 4.76 -3.71
CA VAL A 65 -0.63 5.78 -3.14
C VAL A 65 -1.91 5.11 -2.64
N TYR A 66 -2.21 5.27 -1.35
CA TYR A 66 -3.46 4.78 -0.77
C TYR A 66 -4.65 5.61 -1.26
N LEU A 67 -5.66 4.95 -1.81
CA LEU A 67 -6.88 5.60 -2.31
C LEU A 67 -8.04 5.52 -1.32
N GLY A 68 -7.88 4.78 -0.21
CA GLY A 68 -8.97 4.49 0.73
C GLY A 68 -9.58 3.11 0.51
N PHE A 69 -10.24 2.58 1.53
CA PHE A 69 -11.01 1.32 1.49
C PHE A 69 -10.24 0.10 0.92
N GLY A 70 -8.91 0.08 1.08
CA GLY A 70 -8.06 -1.01 0.59
C GLY A 70 -7.71 -0.92 -0.89
N HIS A 71 -7.94 0.23 -1.53
CA HIS A 71 -7.56 0.49 -2.92
C HIS A 71 -6.27 1.30 -3.03
N TRP A 72 -5.51 1.04 -4.09
CA TRP A 72 -4.17 1.59 -4.34
C TRP A 72 -3.96 1.97 -5.79
N LYS A 73 -2.98 2.84 -6.04
CA LYS A 73 -2.37 3.04 -7.35
C LYS A 73 -0.85 3.07 -7.22
N LYS A 74 -0.12 2.72 -8.27
CA LYS A 74 1.33 2.94 -8.31
C LYS A 74 1.65 4.43 -8.27
N ASN A 75 2.67 4.79 -7.49
CA ASN A 75 3.28 6.11 -7.57
C ASN A 75 4.32 6.11 -8.69
N THR A 76 3.86 6.07 -9.94
CA THR A 76 4.74 6.36 -11.07
C THR A 76 5.08 7.84 -11.01
N LYS A 77 6.29 8.17 -10.54
CA LYS A 77 6.88 9.46 -10.86
C LYS A 77 6.95 9.51 -12.38
N GLU A 78 6.06 10.25 -13.02
CA GLU A 78 6.25 10.61 -14.42
C GLU A 78 7.64 11.23 -14.50
N ALA A 79 8.56 10.57 -15.19
CA ALA A 79 9.82 11.16 -15.58
C ALA A 79 9.46 12.38 -16.44
N LYS A 80 9.49 13.56 -15.83
CA LYS A 80 9.43 14.84 -16.55
C LYS A 80 10.77 15.12 -17.19
#